data_AF-A0A7V8AH43-F1
#
_entry.id   AF-A0A7V8AH43-F1
#
_cell.length_a   1.000
_cell.length_b   1.000
_cell.length_c   1.000
_cell.angle_alpha   90.00
_cell.angle_beta   90.00
_cell.angle_gamma   90.00
#
_symmetry.space_group_name_H-M   'P 1'
#
loop_
_entity.id
_entity.type
_entity.pdbx_description
1 polymer ?
#
loop_
_entity_poly.entity_id
_entity_poly.type
_entity_poly.pdbx_seq_one_letter_code
_entity_poly.pdbx_strand_id
1 'polypeptide(L)'
;MRKILILAPVIGVIIIIAAIIPNPPLDTFEGVSFQEIEGELRKLEPFTKRVERNIFFFDHKRALMDGFPEKIVMIRKEMVDRQNEMVRKFKAGQGSLFDPIDEKKYPRLAGYVKLSDEHYAELHKNRKREPGDLYLTADLGDTERSIKEMEPYVKYAQKDGVRIQVFDEKAARKNGEPAETILLIKEIVDHQNEMMREIKAGGTDVYAKVDPERYPRIYHWNRAASNFHNIRGKTRSDHHHPCGTKDHPVPNFSPPRKRYRSENPQKALLDMNFHRTASYACGEYGKNCSEKDFTRGRAYSGDYGYCDPPAFRDHGLIESENAFSVQYGEPNPEIHVYDWPYLSWPVYVRWWHENY
;
A
#
# COMPACT_ATOMS: atom_id res chain seq x y z
N MET A 1 58.30 -56.68 -37.98
CA MET A 1 58.26 -56.63 -36.51
C MET A 1 57.60 -55.33 -36.08
N ARG A 2 56.42 -55.45 -35.47
CA ARG A 2 55.64 -54.37 -34.86
C ARG A 2 56.35 -53.87 -33.61
N LYS A 3 56.41 -52.55 -33.42
CA LYS A 3 56.31 -51.93 -32.09
C LYS A 3 55.37 -50.75 -32.20
N ILE A 4 54.11 -51.03 -31.86
CA ILE A 4 53.06 -50.04 -31.64
C ILE A 4 53.39 -49.39 -30.30
N LEU A 5 53.75 -48.11 -30.32
CA LEU A 5 53.90 -47.32 -29.11
C LEU A 5 52.52 -46.74 -28.77
N ILE A 6 51.84 -47.35 -27.81
CA ILE A 6 50.59 -46.86 -27.23
C ILE A 6 50.98 -45.74 -26.27
N LEU A 7 50.73 -44.48 -26.66
CA LEU A 7 50.74 -43.35 -25.73
C LEU A 7 49.36 -43.29 -25.07
N ALA A 8 49.32 -43.68 -23.78
CA ALA A 8 48.17 -43.52 -22.91
C ALA A 8 47.94 -42.01 -22.63
N PRO A 9 46.68 -41.53 -22.60
CA PRO A 9 46.39 -40.20 -22.10
C PRO A 9 46.50 -40.22 -20.57
N VAL A 10 47.44 -39.45 -20.04
CA VAL A 10 47.50 -39.13 -18.60
C VAL A 10 46.30 -38.24 -18.29
N ILE A 11 45.25 -38.87 -17.76
CA ILE A 11 44.12 -38.17 -17.15
C ILE A 11 44.65 -37.51 -15.87
N GLY A 12 44.97 -36.23 -15.97
CA GLY A 12 45.20 -35.39 -14.80
C GLY A 12 43.90 -35.27 -14.01
N VAL A 13 43.84 -35.94 -12.87
CA VAL A 13 42.80 -35.71 -11.87
C VAL A 13 43.00 -34.29 -11.33
N ILE A 14 42.22 -33.33 -11.84
CA ILE A 14 42.03 -32.05 -11.18
C ILE A 14 41.19 -32.35 -9.94
N ILE A 15 41.85 -32.50 -8.80
CA ILE A 15 41.20 -32.40 -7.50
C ILE A 15 40.76 -30.94 -7.39
N ILE A 16 39.51 -30.66 -7.71
CA ILE A 16 38.84 -29.43 -7.30
C ILE A 16 38.73 -29.54 -5.78
N ILE A 17 39.75 -29.07 -5.07
CA ILE A 17 39.58 -28.66 -3.68
C ILE A 17 38.65 -27.46 -3.79
N ALA A 18 37.36 -27.73 -3.64
CA ALA A 18 36.41 -26.71 -3.22
C ALA A 18 36.93 -26.26 -1.86
N ALA A 19 37.80 -25.24 -1.88
CA ALA A 19 38.07 -24.46 -0.69
C ALA A 19 36.68 -24.01 -0.23
N ILE A 20 36.21 -24.64 0.84
CA ILE A 20 35.11 -24.10 1.64
C ILE A 20 35.71 -22.82 2.19
N ILE A 21 35.63 -21.74 1.41
CA ILE A 21 35.86 -20.40 1.90
C ILE A 21 34.77 -20.27 2.96
N PRO A 22 35.12 -20.21 4.25
CA PRO A 22 34.11 -19.93 5.26
C PRO A 22 33.42 -18.66 4.80
N ASN A 23 32.08 -18.70 4.70
CA ASN A 23 31.30 -17.51 4.42
C ASN A 23 31.87 -16.40 5.30
N PRO A 24 32.29 -15.24 4.75
CA PRO A 24 32.75 -14.15 5.58
C PRO A 24 31.69 -13.95 6.67
N PRO A 25 32.09 -13.85 7.95
CA PRO A 25 31.13 -13.73 9.04
C PRO A 25 30.13 -12.66 8.63
N LEU A 26 28.83 -12.98 8.74
CA LEU A 26 27.78 -11.99 8.59
C LEU A 26 28.25 -10.78 9.39
N ASP A 27 28.47 -9.66 8.71
CA ASP A 27 28.98 -8.44 9.31
C ASP A 27 27.89 -8.00 10.29
N THR A 28 27.97 -8.47 11.54
CA THR A 28 26.91 -8.25 12.50
C THR A 28 26.90 -6.77 12.81
N PHE A 29 25.72 -6.15 12.76
CA PHE A 29 25.51 -4.76 13.17
C PHE A 29 25.57 -4.61 14.70
N GLU A 30 26.49 -5.34 15.33
CA GLU A 30 26.65 -5.37 16.78
C GLU A 30 26.97 -3.97 17.30
N GLY A 31 26.10 -3.49 18.20
CA GLY A 31 26.27 -2.19 18.86
C GLY A 31 25.78 -0.97 18.07
N VAL A 32 25.11 -1.15 16.92
CA VAL A 32 24.51 -0.04 16.17
C VAL A 32 23.00 -0.29 16.01
N SER A 33 22.19 0.68 16.43
CA SER A 33 20.74 0.61 16.28
C SER A 33 20.32 0.77 14.82
N PHE A 34 19.15 0.21 14.48
CA PHE A 34 18.56 0.40 13.15
C PHE A 34 18.43 1.89 12.79
N GLN A 35 18.02 2.73 13.75
CA GLN A 35 17.84 4.16 13.53
C GLN A 35 19.15 4.91 13.25
N GLU A 36 20.26 4.49 13.86
CA GLU A 36 21.58 5.06 13.57
C GLU A 36 22.02 4.71 12.14
N ILE A 37 21.82 3.46 11.72
CA ILE A 37 22.11 3.03 10.34
C ILE A 37 21.24 3.78 9.34
N GLU A 38 19.93 3.91 9.60
CA GLU A 38 19.00 4.70 8.79
C GLU A 38 19.44 6.16 8.65
N GLY A 39 19.84 6.77 9.77
CA GLY A 39 20.32 8.15 9.81
C GLY A 39 21.56 8.35 8.92
N GLU A 40 22.49 7.41 8.94
CA GLU A 40 23.69 7.44 8.09
C GLU A 40 23.40 7.12 6.61
N LEU A 41 22.51 6.17 6.33
CA LEU A 41 22.11 5.83 4.96
C LEU A 41 21.47 7.02 4.23
N ARG A 42 20.67 7.84 4.92
CA ARG A 42 20.07 9.05 4.33
C ARG A 42 21.11 10.09 3.93
N LYS A 43 22.18 10.22 4.69
CA LYS A 43 23.29 11.14 4.36
C LYS A 43 24.04 10.73 3.09
N LEU A 44 23.87 9.49 2.62
CA LEU A 44 24.46 8.97 1.38
C LEU A 44 23.65 9.25 0.11
N GLU A 45 22.45 9.85 0.22
CA GLU A 45 21.63 10.20 -0.95
C GLU A 45 22.36 11.05 -2.01
N PRO A 46 23.16 12.08 -1.67
CA PRO A 46 23.86 12.91 -2.65
C PRO A 46 24.87 12.15 -3.53
N PHE A 47 25.30 10.95 -3.10
CA PHE A 47 26.22 10.08 -3.83
C PHE A 47 25.49 9.11 -4.77
N THR A 48 24.16 9.09 -4.75
CA THR A 48 23.33 8.26 -5.63
C THR A 48 22.81 9.09 -6.79
N LYS A 49 23.14 8.72 -8.02
CA LYS A 49 22.70 9.40 -9.24
C LYS A 49 21.87 8.47 -10.11
N ARG A 50 20.77 8.97 -10.67
CA ARG A 50 20.02 8.24 -11.70
C ARG A 50 20.81 8.26 -13.00
N VAL A 51 21.09 7.09 -13.58
CA VAL A 51 21.81 6.95 -14.86
C VAL A 51 20.89 6.59 -16.02
N GLU A 52 19.80 5.88 -15.75
CA GLU A 52 18.73 5.62 -16.72
C GLU A 52 17.37 5.58 -16.00
N ARG A 53 16.27 5.39 -16.75
CA ARG A 53 14.94 5.19 -16.16
C ARG A 53 14.97 3.99 -15.20
N ASN A 54 14.89 4.31 -13.91
CA ASN A 54 14.93 3.41 -12.76
C ASN A 54 16.25 2.65 -12.54
N ILE A 55 17.35 3.10 -13.16
CA ILE A 55 18.71 2.57 -12.90
C ILE A 55 19.53 3.67 -12.22
N PHE A 56 20.21 3.30 -11.14
CA PHE A 56 20.96 4.22 -10.29
C PHE A 56 22.44 3.82 -10.23
N PHE A 57 23.31 4.81 -10.10
CA PHE A 57 24.72 4.64 -9.81
C PHE A 57 25.00 5.22 -8.42
N PHE A 58 25.72 4.47 -7.60
CA PHE A 58 26.15 4.93 -6.29
C PHE A 58 27.68 5.08 -6.26
N ASP A 59 28.13 6.32 -6.05
CA ASP A 59 29.55 6.69 -5.97
C ASP A 59 30.14 6.32 -4.60
N HIS A 60 30.20 5.01 -4.33
CA HIS A 60 30.72 4.47 -3.08
C HIS A 60 32.16 4.92 -2.80
N LYS A 61 33.00 5.08 -3.83
CA LYS A 61 34.38 5.56 -3.65
C LYS A 61 34.41 6.97 -3.10
N ARG A 62 33.59 7.87 -3.65
CA ARG A 62 33.48 9.23 -3.14
C ARG A 62 32.86 9.27 -1.74
N ALA A 63 31.85 8.46 -1.46
CA ALA A 63 31.30 8.34 -0.11
C ALA A 63 32.37 7.91 0.91
N LEU A 64 33.21 6.93 0.57
CA LEU A 64 34.34 6.54 1.43
C LEU A 64 35.37 7.67 1.61
N MET A 65 35.70 8.39 0.54
CA MET A 65 36.62 9.54 0.61
C MET A 65 36.06 10.69 1.45
N ASP A 66 34.75 10.89 1.44
CA ASP A 66 34.06 11.91 2.23
C ASP A 66 33.86 11.47 3.70
N GLY A 67 34.43 10.33 4.11
CA GLY A 67 34.54 9.90 5.50
C GLY A 67 33.36 9.08 6.03
N PHE A 68 32.46 8.60 5.15
CA PHE A 68 31.34 7.77 5.58
C PHE A 68 31.80 6.38 6.05
N PRO A 69 31.17 5.80 7.09
CA PRO A 69 31.56 4.48 7.58
C PRO A 69 31.41 3.41 6.49
N GLU A 70 32.46 2.61 6.27
CA GLU A 70 32.52 1.62 5.19
C GLU A 70 31.30 0.69 5.19
N LYS A 71 30.89 0.21 6.37
CA LYS A 71 29.72 -0.66 6.51
C LYS A 71 28.44 -0.02 5.95
N ILE A 72 28.19 1.26 6.24
CA ILE A 72 27.01 1.99 5.74
C ILE A 72 27.10 2.20 4.23
N VAL A 73 28.28 2.57 3.73
CA VAL A 73 28.51 2.74 2.28
C VAL A 73 28.25 1.42 1.54
N MET A 74 28.72 0.30 2.09
CA MET A 74 28.55 -1.01 1.44
C MET A 74 27.10 -1.50 1.49
N ILE A 75 26.33 -1.24 2.55
CA ILE A 75 24.87 -1.48 2.55
C ILE A 75 24.21 -0.68 1.42
N ARG A 76 24.48 0.63 1.33
CA ARG A 76 23.88 1.49 0.31
C ARG A 76 24.24 1.03 -1.10
N LYS A 77 25.47 0.57 -1.29
CA LYS A 77 25.92 -0.03 -2.55
C LYS A 77 25.11 -1.28 -2.89
N GLU A 78 24.96 -2.21 -1.94
CA GLU A 78 24.17 -3.44 -2.14
C GLU A 78 22.69 -3.13 -2.41
N MET A 79 22.10 -2.12 -1.75
CA MET A 79 20.73 -1.64 -2.04
C MET A 79 20.58 -1.22 -3.51
N VAL A 80 21.49 -0.36 -3.99
CA VAL A 80 21.45 0.16 -5.37
C VAL A 80 21.72 -0.94 -6.39
N ASP A 81 22.66 -1.84 -6.11
CA ASP A 81 22.98 -2.97 -6.98
C ASP A 81 21.80 -3.95 -7.09
N ARG A 82 21.16 -4.29 -5.95
CA ARG A 82 19.98 -5.15 -5.91
C ARG A 82 18.82 -4.52 -6.67
N GLN A 83 18.54 -3.24 -6.45
CA GLN A 83 17.48 -2.52 -7.15
C GLN A 83 17.69 -2.55 -8.67
N ASN A 84 18.91 -2.24 -9.13
CA ASN A 84 19.26 -2.30 -10.54
C ASN A 84 19.10 -3.71 -11.12
N GLU A 85 19.49 -4.75 -10.39
CA GLU A 85 19.29 -6.14 -10.79
C GLU A 85 17.80 -6.45 -10.98
N MET A 86 16.95 -6.07 -10.01
CA MET A 86 15.50 -6.31 -10.10
C MET A 86 14.91 -5.62 -11.32
N VAL A 87 15.27 -4.37 -11.57
CA VAL A 87 14.81 -3.62 -12.75
C VAL A 87 15.25 -4.30 -14.05
N ARG A 88 16.47 -4.86 -14.11
CA ARG A 88 16.96 -5.59 -15.29
C ARG A 88 16.23 -6.92 -15.51
N LYS A 89 16.07 -7.73 -14.45
CA LYS A 89 15.31 -9.00 -14.50
C LYS A 89 13.87 -8.76 -14.93
N PHE A 90 13.22 -7.74 -14.38
CA PHE A 90 11.87 -7.35 -14.74
C PHE A 90 11.76 -6.92 -16.21
N LYS A 91 12.67 -6.05 -16.70
CA LYS A 91 12.72 -5.66 -18.12
C LYS A 91 12.94 -6.84 -19.06
N ALA A 92 13.65 -7.87 -18.62
CA ALA A 92 13.89 -9.10 -19.38
C ALA A 92 12.75 -10.13 -19.28
N GLY A 93 11.71 -9.88 -18.46
CA GLY A 93 10.66 -10.87 -18.18
C GLY A 93 11.15 -12.09 -17.38
N GLN A 94 12.28 -11.97 -16.67
CA GLN A 94 13.00 -13.08 -16.01
C GLN A 94 13.06 -12.91 -14.48
N GLY A 95 11.92 -12.63 -13.85
CA GLY A 95 11.82 -12.58 -12.40
C GLY A 95 10.80 -11.57 -11.91
N SER A 96 10.63 -11.54 -10.60
CA SER A 96 9.76 -10.60 -9.93
C SER A 96 10.57 -9.46 -9.31
N LEU A 97 9.98 -8.27 -9.21
CA LEU A 97 10.49 -7.23 -8.29
C LEU A 97 10.42 -7.67 -6.82
N PHE A 98 9.76 -8.81 -6.55
CA PHE A 98 9.61 -9.44 -5.24
C PHE A 98 10.52 -10.65 -5.03
N ASP A 99 11.50 -10.88 -5.90
CA ASP A 99 12.47 -11.95 -5.68
C ASP A 99 13.15 -11.76 -4.30
N PRO A 100 13.29 -12.80 -3.48
CA PRO A 100 13.97 -12.68 -2.19
C PRO A 100 15.41 -12.18 -2.35
N ILE A 101 15.96 -11.54 -1.31
CA ILE A 101 17.36 -11.12 -1.32
C ILE A 101 18.22 -12.38 -1.39
N ASP A 102 19.07 -12.46 -2.41
CA ASP A 102 20.13 -13.46 -2.46
C ASP A 102 21.16 -13.11 -1.38
N GLU A 103 21.03 -13.73 -0.20
CA GLU A 103 21.87 -13.47 0.97
C GLU A 103 23.36 -13.75 0.70
N LYS A 104 23.67 -14.63 -0.26
CA LYS A 104 25.06 -14.89 -0.66
C LYS A 104 25.63 -13.74 -1.48
N LYS A 105 24.78 -13.11 -2.29
CA LYS A 105 25.16 -11.99 -3.16
C LYS A 105 25.10 -10.64 -2.46
N TYR A 106 24.16 -10.45 -1.53
CA TYR A 106 23.90 -9.21 -0.81
C TYR A 106 23.85 -9.42 0.71
N PRO A 107 24.94 -9.87 1.34
CA PRO A 107 24.94 -10.26 2.75
C PRO A 107 24.72 -9.08 3.71
N ARG A 108 25.17 -7.87 3.38
CA ARG A 108 25.00 -6.68 4.25
C ARG A 108 23.59 -6.13 4.16
N LEU A 109 23.04 -6.10 2.95
CA LEU A 109 21.64 -5.75 2.72
C LEU A 109 20.73 -6.74 3.46
N ALA A 110 21.02 -8.05 3.37
CA ALA A 110 20.28 -9.07 4.11
C ALA A 110 20.36 -8.84 5.63
N GLY A 111 21.56 -8.55 6.16
CA GLY A 111 21.74 -8.23 7.57
C GLY A 111 21.00 -6.95 8.01
N TYR A 112 21.00 -5.91 7.19
CA TYR A 112 20.29 -4.66 7.46
C TYR A 112 18.77 -4.87 7.45
N VAL A 113 18.27 -5.65 6.50
CA VAL A 113 16.85 -6.01 6.42
C VAL A 113 16.43 -6.84 7.63
N LYS A 114 17.26 -7.80 8.06
CA LYS A 114 17.01 -8.56 9.30
C LYS A 114 16.97 -7.65 10.53
N LEU A 115 17.88 -6.68 10.63
CA LEU A 115 17.91 -5.71 11.73
C LEU A 115 16.68 -4.80 11.71
N SER A 116 16.25 -4.36 10.52
CA SER A 116 14.99 -3.65 10.31
C SER A 116 13.82 -4.48 10.82
N ASP A 117 13.72 -5.74 10.39
CA ASP A 117 12.66 -6.65 10.79
C ASP A 117 12.63 -6.88 12.30
N GLU A 118 13.80 -7.07 12.93
CA GLU A 118 13.96 -7.18 14.38
C GLU A 118 13.51 -5.90 15.09
N HIS A 119 13.97 -4.74 14.63
CA HIS A 119 13.58 -3.44 15.17
C HIS A 119 12.06 -3.23 15.13
N TYR A 120 11.44 -3.46 13.97
CA TYR A 120 9.98 -3.34 13.84
C TYR A 120 9.25 -4.41 14.63
N ALA A 121 9.79 -5.61 14.77
CA ALA A 121 9.15 -6.62 15.61
C ALA A 121 9.27 -6.40 17.10
N GLU A 122 10.33 -5.75 17.57
CA GLU A 122 10.39 -5.28 18.94
C GLU A 122 9.36 -4.18 19.20
N LEU A 123 9.14 -3.27 18.24
CA LEU A 123 8.01 -2.34 18.25
C LEU A 123 6.65 -3.06 18.24
N HIS A 124 6.60 -4.28 17.69
CA HIS A 124 5.41 -5.11 17.57
C HIS A 124 5.37 -6.34 18.51
N LYS A 125 6.16 -6.39 19.59
CA LYS A 125 6.34 -7.58 20.47
C LYS A 125 5.04 -8.15 21.09
N ASN A 126 3.90 -7.47 20.93
CA ASN A 126 2.56 -7.95 21.30
C ASN A 126 1.71 -8.51 20.13
N ARG A 127 2.24 -8.68 18.91
CA ARG A 127 1.50 -9.21 17.76
C ARG A 127 2.35 -10.23 16.97
N LYS A 128 1.75 -11.37 16.63
CA LYS A 128 2.40 -12.47 15.89
C LYS A 128 2.84 -11.99 14.50
N ARG A 129 4.09 -12.29 14.13
CA ARG A 129 4.70 -12.04 12.81
C ARG A 129 4.15 -13.01 11.75
N GLU A 130 3.86 -12.52 10.54
CA GLU A 130 3.50 -13.30 9.35
C GLU A 130 4.30 -12.80 8.13
N PRO A 131 4.76 -13.68 7.21
CA PRO A 131 5.64 -13.34 6.08
C PRO A 131 5.06 -12.24 5.17
N GLY A 132 5.88 -11.24 4.81
CA GLY A 132 5.49 -10.16 3.89
C GLY A 132 5.76 -8.72 4.37
N ASP A 133 6.32 -8.55 5.57
CA ASP A 133 6.62 -7.23 6.15
C ASP A 133 7.87 -6.53 5.56
N LEU A 134 8.63 -7.20 4.68
CA LEU A 134 9.97 -6.75 4.26
C LEU A 134 10.02 -5.52 3.30
N TYR A 135 8.94 -5.10 2.62
CA TYR A 135 9.08 -4.25 1.42
C TYR A 135 8.17 -3.01 1.32
N LEU A 136 7.68 -2.49 2.46
CA LEU A 136 6.90 -1.24 2.49
C LEU A 136 7.67 -0.09 3.14
N THR A 137 8.94 0.06 2.75
CA THR A 137 9.78 1.23 3.09
C THR A 137 9.71 2.35 2.06
N ALA A 138 8.93 2.21 0.98
CA ALA A 138 8.45 3.37 0.23
C ALA A 138 7.45 4.10 1.12
N ASP A 139 7.75 5.34 1.48
CA ASP A 139 6.86 6.21 2.26
C ASP A 139 5.45 6.10 1.68
N LEU A 140 4.45 5.76 2.50
CA LEU A 140 3.07 5.70 2.02
C LEU A 140 2.63 7.02 1.40
N GLY A 141 3.22 8.14 1.82
CA GLY A 141 3.05 9.42 1.15
C GLY A 141 3.49 9.43 -0.32
N ASP A 142 4.51 8.65 -0.71
CA ASP A 142 4.94 8.53 -2.10
C ASP A 142 4.04 7.58 -2.91
N THR A 143 3.51 6.53 -2.26
CA THR A 143 2.53 5.63 -2.91
C THR A 143 1.20 6.34 -3.14
N GLU A 144 0.67 7.06 -2.14
CA GLU A 144 -0.56 7.84 -2.27
C GLU A 144 -0.42 8.97 -3.30
N ARG A 145 0.73 9.66 -3.32
CA ARG A 145 1.05 10.64 -4.37
C ARG A 145 1.07 10.00 -5.75
N SER A 146 1.72 8.84 -5.90
CA SER A 146 1.77 8.12 -7.16
C SER A 146 0.38 7.66 -7.61
N ILE A 147 -0.51 7.27 -6.68
CA ILE A 147 -1.91 6.94 -7.01
C ILE A 147 -2.65 8.19 -7.52
N LYS A 148 -2.47 9.33 -6.84
CA LYS A 148 -3.08 10.60 -7.21
C LYS A 148 -2.63 11.08 -8.60
N GLU A 149 -1.34 10.99 -8.90
CA GLU A 149 -0.78 11.35 -10.21
C GLU A 149 -1.38 10.53 -11.35
N MET A 150 -1.96 9.36 -11.04
CA MET A 150 -2.57 8.46 -12.02
C MET A 150 -4.06 8.70 -12.27
N GLU A 151 -4.72 9.53 -11.47
CA GLU A 151 -6.14 9.89 -11.63
C GLU A 151 -6.52 10.32 -13.06
N PRO A 152 -5.74 11.15 -13.77
CA PRO A 152 -6.07 11.59 -15.13
C PRO A 152 -6.18 10.44 -16.15
N TYR A 153 -5.62 9.27 -15.85
CA TYR A 153 -5.66 8.09 -16.72
C TYR A 153 -6.81 7.15 -16.39
N VAL A 154 -7.59 7.40 -15.34
CA VAL A 154 -8.74 6.57 -14.98
C VAL A 154 -10.04 7.33 -15.26
N LYS A 155 -10.93 6.71 -16.04
CA LYS A 155 -12.22 7.28 -16.40
C LYS A 155 -13.35 6.38 -15.97
N TYR A 156 -14.49 6.97 -15.63
CA TYR A 156 -15.70 6.21 -15.39
C TYR A 156 -16.42 5.87 -16.69
N ALA A 157 -16.99 4.67 -16.76
CA ALA A 157 -17.83 4.20 -17.83
C ALA A 157 -19.04 3.44 -17.25
N GLN A 158 -20.15 3.44 -17.98
CA GLN A 158 -21.31 2.62 -17.63
C GLN A 158 -21.26 1.32 -18.44
N LYS A 159 -21.30 0.17 -17.77
CA LYS A 159 -21.36 -1.14 -18.41
C LYS A 159 -22.31 -2.05 -17.65
N ASP A 160 -23.27 -2.65 -18.35
CA ASP A 160 -24.27 -3.58 -17.78
C ASP A 160 -25.04 -3.00 -16.56
N GLY A 161 -25.32 -1.68 -16.61
CA GLY A 161 -25.99 -0.98 -15.51
C GLY A 161 -25.14 -0.77 -14.26
N VAL A 162 -23.82 -1.03 -14.34
CA VAL A 162 -22.83 -0.79 -13.28
C VAL A 162 -21.88 0.32 -13.73
N ARG A 163 -21.53 1.21 -12.81
CA ARG A 163 -20.45 2.20 -13.01
C ARG A 163 -19.12 1.51 -12.78
N ILE A 164 -18.28 1.46 -13.80
CA ILE A 164 -16.94 0.86 -13.76
C ILE A 164 -15.89 1.91 -14.07
N GLN A 165 -14.67 1.66 -13.64
CA GLN A 165 -13.49 2.44 -13.99
C GLN A 165 -12.75 1.78 -15.15
N VAL A 166 -12.18 2.61 -16.03
CA VAL A 166 -11.38 2.21 -17.18
C VAL A 166 -10.05 2.94 -17.08
N PHE A 167 -8.97 2.17 -16.97
CA PHE A 167 -7.61 2.69 -16.91
C PHE A 167 -6.97 2.75 -18.30
N ASP A 168 -6.57 3.95 -18.75
CA ASP A 168 -5.83 4.18 -19.98
C ASP A 168 -4.34 3.87 -19.77
N GLU A 169 -4.04 2.58 -19.64
CA GLU A 169 -2.68 2.05 -19.46
C GLU A 169 -1.75 2.54 -20.59
N LYS A 170 -2.27 2.67 -21.81
CA LYS A 170 -1.50 3.11 -22.98
C LYS A 170 -1.05 4.57 -22.84
N ALA A 171 -1.94 5.46 -22.43
CA ALA A 171 -1.61 6.86 -22.16
C ALA A 171 -0.62 7.00 -21.00
N ALA A 172 -0.84 6.29 -19.89
CA ALA A 172 0.07 6.30 -18.74
C ALA A 172 1.49 5.84 -19.13
N ARG A 173 1.58 4.73 -19.89
CA ARG A 173 2.88 4.25 -20.41
C ARG A 173 3.55 5.26 -21.33
N LYS A 174 2.78 5.89 -22.23
CA LYS A 174 3.28 6.91 -23.17
C LYS A 174 3.83 8.14 -22.44
N ASN A 175 3.19 8.54 -21.34
CA ASN A 175 3.59 9.68 -20.53
C ASN A 175 4.74 9.38 -19.56
N GLY A 176 5.23 8.15 -19.53
CA GLY A 176 6.41 7.80 -18.75
C GLY A 176 6.13 7.47 -17.28
N GLU A 177 4.88 7.15 -16.94
CA GLU A 177 4.50 6.77 -15.57
C GLU A 177 5.27 5.52 -15.09
N PRO A 178 5.58 5.40 -13.79
CA PRO A 178 6.32 4.25 -13.27
C PRO A 178 5.56 2.94 -13.48
N ALA A 179 6.26 1.88 -13.91
CA ALA A 179 5.65 0.58 -14.20
C ALA A 179 4.92 -0.01 -12.99
N GLU A 180 5.50 0.13 -11.79
CA GLU A 180 4.88 -0.36 -10.55
C GLU A 180 3.60 0.38 -10.21
N THR A 181 3.58 1.70 -10.40
CA THR A 181 2.37 2.51 -10.21
C THR A 181 1.29 2.10 -11.21
N ILE A 182 1.64 1.88 -12.48
CA ILE A 182 0.70 1.37 -13.50
C ILE A 182 0.11 0.01 -13.08
N LEU A 183 0.94 -0.91 -12.57
CA LEU A 183 0.48 -2.23 -12.13
C LEU A 183 -0.43 -2.13 -10.89
N LEU A 184 -0.08 -1.28 -9.92
CA LEU A 184 -0.92 -1.02 -8.75
C LEU A 184 -2.27 -0.42 -9.15
N ILE A 185 -2.30 0.60 -10.01
CA ILE A 185 -3.55 1.22 -10.48
C ILE A 185 -4.41 0.23 -11.25
N LYS A 186 -3.79 -0.65 -12.04
CA LYS A 186 -4.51 -1.72 -12.73
C LYS A 186 -5.20 -2.67 -11.74
N GLU A 187 -4.49 -3.14 -10.73
CA GLU A 187 -5.10 -3.97 -9.68
C GLU A 187 -6.22 -3.20 -8.97
N ILE A 188 -5.97 -1.94 -8.56
CA ILE A 188 -6.96 -1.09 -7.89
C ILE A 188 -8.26 -1.00 -8.72
N VAL A 189 -8.15 -0.66 -10.01
CA VAL A 189 -9.29 -0.54 -10.91
C VAL A 189 -9.99 -1.88 -11.14
N ASP A 190 -9.23 -2.97 -11.30
CA ASP A 190 -9.80 -4.31 -11.53
C ASP A 190 -10.57 -4.80 -10.29
N HIS A 191 -9.99 -4.66 -9.10
CA HIS A 191 -10.62 -5.03 -7.84
C HIS A 191 -11.84 -4.16 -7.54
N GLN A 192 -11.75 -2.85 -7.77
CA GLN A 192 -12.86 -1.92 -7.60
C GLN A 192 -14.02 -2.25 -8.55
N ASN A 193 -13.71 -2.60 -9.80
CA ASN A 193 -14.71 -3.05 -10.76
C ASN A 193 -15.37 -4.37 -10.37
N GLU A 194 -14.62 -5.32 -9.80
CA GLU A 194 -15.17 -6.55 -9.25
C GLU A 194 -16.11 -6.29 -8.08
N MET A 195 -15.68 -5.47 -7.13
CA MET A 195 -16.50 -5.01 -6.00
C MET A 195 -17.82 -4.38 -6.49
N MET A 196 -17.78 -3.51 -7.50
CA MET A 196 -18.98 -2.88 -8.07
C MET A 196 -19.95 -3.89 -8.71
N ARG A 197 -19.44 -4.96 -9.32
CA ARG A 197 -20.26 -6.04 -9.88
C ARG A 197 -20.86 -6.91 -8.76
N GLU A 198 -20.10 -7.21 -7.71
CA GLU A 198 -20.62 -7.92 -6.53
C GLU A 198 -21.75 -7.15 -5.86
N ILE A 199 -21.58 -5.84 -5.65
CA ILE A 199 -22.64 -4.96 -5.12
C ILE A 199 -23.90 -5.06 -5.98
N LYS A 200 -23.75 -4.96 -7.32
CA LYS A 200 -24.90 -5.05 -8.23
C LYS A 200 -25.62 -6.40 -8.15
N ALA A 201 -24.86 -7.48 -7.92
CA ALA A 201 -25.39 -8.83 -7.74
C ALA A 201 -26.02 -9.06 -6.35
N GLY A 202 -26.03 -8.05 -5.47
CA GLY A 202 -26.60 -8.14 -4.12
C GLY A 202 -25.60 -8.60 -3.05
N GLY A 203 -24.30 -8.59 -3.33
CA GLY A 203 -23.25 -8.87 -2.35
C GLY A 203 -23.25 -7.83 -1.22
N THR A 204 -23.17 -8.29 0.03
CA THR A 204 -23.26 -7.45 1.24
C THR A 204 -21.94 -7.29 1.99
N ASP A 205 -20.93 -8.12 1.72
CA ASP A 205 -19.60 -8.02 2.31
C ASP A 205 -18.55 -7.84 1.21
N VAL A 206 -18.52 -6.64 0.65
CA VAL A 206 -17.71 -6.34 -0.55
C VAL A 206 -16.41 -5.61 -0.21
N TYR A 207 -16.34 -4.98 0.98
CA TYR A 207 -15.18 -4.24 1.44
C TYR A 207 -14.10 -5.14 2.06
N ALA A 208 -14.46 -6.30 2.61
CA ALA A 208 -13.52 -7.18 3.33
C ALA A 208 -12.63 -8.04 2.40
N LYS A 209 -12.93 -8.11 1.10
CA LYS A 209 -12.43 -9.16 0.20
C LYS A 209 -11.31 -8.72 -0.75
N VAL A 210 -10.19 -8.23 -0.23
CA VAL A 210 -8.98 -8.17 -1.08
C VAL A 210 -8.33 -9.55 -1.04
N ASP A 211 -8.51 -10.32 -2.11
CA ASP A 211 -7.81 -11.58 -2.31
C ASP A 211 -6.30 -11.32 -2.48
N PRO A 212 -5.45 -11.77 -1.54
CA PRO A 212 -4.01 -11.51 -1.58
C PRO A 212 -3.29 -12.23 -2.72
N GLU A 213 -3.85 -13.34 -3.24
CA GLU A 213 -3.26 -14.06 -4.36
C GLU A 213 -3.58 -13.37 -5.69
N ARG A 214 -4.79 -12.81 -5.79
CA ARG A 214 -5.27 -12.15 -7.02
C ARG A 214 -4.91 -10.68 -7.11
N TYR A 215 -4.87 -9.97 -5.98
CA TYR A 215 -4.55 -8.54 -5.88
C TYR A 215 -3.44 -8.27 -4.84
N PRO A 216 -2.25 -8.85 -5.04
CA PRO A 216 -1.17 -8.79 -4.05
C PRO A 216 -0.73 -7.35 -3.76
N ARG A 217 -0.71 -6.45 -4.75
CA ARG A 217 -0.23 -5.07 -4.55
C ARG A 217 -1.20 -4.25 -3.73
N ILE A 218 -2.50 -4.41 -3.97
CA ILE A 218 -3.54 -3.79 -3.13
C ILE A 218 -3.44 -4.34 -1.71
N TYR A 219 -3.32 -5.66 -1.55
CA TYR A 219 -3.22 -6.29 -0.24
C TYR A 219 -2.05 -5.72 0.57
N HIS A 220 -0.87 -5.65 -0.03
CA HIS A 220 0.32 -5.08 0.60
C HIS A 220 0.14 -3.58 0.89
N TRP A 221 -0.38 -2.79 -0.05
CA TRP A 221 -0.63 -1.37 0.14
C TRP A 221 -1.63 -1.12 1.29
N ASN A 222 -2.72 -1.88 1.36
CA ASN A 222 -3.69 -1.80 2.45
C ASN A 222 -3.06 -2.15 3.80
N ARG A 223 -2.24 -3.21 3.86
CA ARG A 223 -1.52 -3.61 5.08
C ARG A 223 -0.54 -2.52 5.54
N ALA A 224 0.22 -1.93 4.62
CA ALA A 224 1.07 -0.79 4.92
C ALA A 224 0.27 0.39 5.47
N ALA A 225 -0.80 0.76 4.78
CA ALA A 225 -1.60 1.92 5.12
C ALA A 225 -2.28 1.78 6.50
N SER A 226 -2.63 0.56 6.91
CA SER A 226 -3.12 0.28 8.27
C SER A 226 -2.03 0.37 9.34
N ASN A 227 -0.76 0.18 8.97
CA ASN A 227 0.39 0.25 9.88
C ASN A 227 0.98 1.66 10.03
N PHE A 228 0.70 2.58 9.09
CA PHE A 228 1.28 3.94 9.04
C PHE A 228 0.88 4.86 10.20
N HIS A 229 -0.22 4.55 10.89
CA HIS A 229 -0.70 5.32 12.04
C HIS A 229 0.26 5.32 13.24
N ASN A 230 1.29 4.48 13.21
CA ASN A 230 2.30 4.39 14.26
C ASN A 230 3.58 5.20 13.98
N ILE A 231 3.72 5.82 12.80
CA ILE A 231 4.94 6.56 12.40
C ILE A 231 4.56 8.02 12.08
N ARG A 232 4.17 8.80 13.10
CA ARG A 232 3.99 10.24 12.95
C ARG A 232 5.34 10.94 12.80
N GLY A 233 5.79 11.08 11.56
CA GLY A 233 6.79 12.07 11.11
C GLY A 233 6.09 13.22 10.39
N LYS A 234 6.51 14.45 10.65
CA LYS A 234 5.92 15.70 10.13
C LYS A 234 6.16 15.90 8.62
N THR A 235 5.58 15.11 7.75
CA THR A 235 5.46 15.47 6.33
C THR A 235 4.18 16.27 6.15
N ARG A 236 4.30 17.60 6.31
CA ARG A 236 3.27 18.55 5.87
C ARG A 236 3.22 18.53 4.35
N SER A 237 2.30 17.74 3.81
CA SER A 237 1.77 18.01 2.47
C SER A 237 0.94 19.29 2.57
N ASP A 238 1.36 20.38 1.93
CA ASP A 238 0.60 21.64 1.93
C ASP A 238 -0.70 21.56 1.09
N HIS A 239 -1.06 20.37 0.58
CA HIS A 239 -2.21 20.14 -0.30
C HIS A 239 -3.01 18.92 0.19
N HIS A 240 -3.73 19.09 1.30
CA HIS A 240 -4.69 18.09 1.79
C HIS A 240 -5.93 18.04 0.90
N HIS A 241 -6.44 16.85 0.61
CA HIS A 241 -7.68 16.69 -0.17
C HIS A 241 -8.89 17.13 0.69
N PRO A 242 -9.83 17.95 0.18
CA PRO A 242 -10.98 18.43 0.95
C PRO A 242 -11.85 17.32 1.56
N CYS A 243 -11.88 16.15 0.92
CA CYS A 243 -12.61 14.96 1.38
C CYS A 243 -11.84 14.09 2.39
N GLY A 244 -10.62 14.47 2.78
CA GLY A 244 -9.73 13.70 3.64
C GLY A 244 -8.90 12.66 2.90
N THR A 245 -7.90 12.12 3.59
CA THR A 245 -7.00 11.02 3.21
C THR A 245 -6.58 10.28 4.48
N LYS A 246 -5.85 9.16 4.41
CA LYS A 246 -5.49 8.40 5.62
C LYS A 246 -4.52 9.16 6.54
N ASP A 247 -3.56 9.86 5.98
CA ASP A 247 -2.64 10.78 6.69
C ASP A 247 -3.34 12.04 7.19
N HIS A 248 -4.48 12.38 6.57
CA HIS A 248 -5.27 13.55 6.88
C HIS A 248 -6.78 13.24 6.95
N PRO A 249 -7.25 12.53 7.98
CA PRO A 249 -8.63 12.07 8.04
C PRO A 249 -9.63 13.20 8.21
N VAL A 250 -10.72 13.09 7.48
CA VAL A 250 -11.87 13.99 7.53
C VAL A 250 -13.15 13.16 7.70
N PRO A 251 -13.91 13.37 8.79
CA PRO A 251 -13.45 14.01 10.03
C PRO A 251 -12.33 13.17 10.68
N ASN A 252 -11.48 13.78 11.50
CA ASN A 252 -10.38 13.08 12.19
C ASN A 252 -10.80 12.44 13.54
N PHE A 253 -12.09 12.24 13.75
CA PHE A 253 -12.71 11.64 14.92
C PHE A 253 -14.11 11.10 14.56
N SER A 254 -14.64 10.19 15.38
CA SER A 254 -16.03 9.72 15.28
C SER A 254 -17.01 10.86 15.62
N PRO A 255 -17.84 11.35 14.68
CA PRO A 255 -18.73 12.46 14.97
C PRO A 255 -19.71 12.16 16.10
N PRO A 256 -20.12 13.18 16.87
CA PRO A 256 -21.08 12.98 17.94
C PRO A 256 -22.41 12.48 17.38
N ARG A 257 -23.01 11.55 18.12
CA ARG A 257 -24.32 10.99 17.80
C ARG A 257 -25.40 11.66 18.64
N LYS A 258 -26.42 12.23 17.99
CA LYS A 258 -27.57 12.85 18.65
C LYS A 258 -28.73 11.88 18.70
N ARG A 259 -29.34 11.71 19.87
CA ARG A 259 -30.50 10.84 20.07
C ARG A 259 -31.80 11.63 19.97
N TYR A 260 -32.82 10.98 19.42
CA TYR A 260 -34.16 11.51 19.19
C TYR A 260 -35.20 10.49 19.66
N ARG A 261 -36.39 10.99 20.01
CA ARG A 261 -37.56 10.17 20.32
C ARG A 261 -38.65 10.45 19.28
N SER A 262 -39.33 9.41 18.82
CA SER A 262 -40.46 9.50 17.89
C SER A 262 -41.29 8.23 18.04
N GLU A 263 -42.61 8.33 17.99
CA GLU A 263 -43.51 7.15 17.97
C GLU A 263 -43.35 6.33 16.68
N ASN A 264 -42.79 6.93 15.63
CA ASN A 264 -42.42 6.24 14.40
C ASN A 264 -41.02 6.71 13.94
N PRO A 265 -39.95 6.10 14.46
CA PRO A 265 -38.57 6.48 14.15
C PRO A 265 -38.24 6.38 12.66
N GLN A 266 -38.74 5.35 11.97
CA GLN A 266 -38.56 5.19 10.52
C GLN A 266 -39.17 6.36 9.76
N LYS A 267 -40.43 6.71 10.04
CA LYS A 267 -41.07 7.84 9.39
C LYS A 267 -40.33 9.15 9.67
N ALA A 268 -39.88 9.37 10.91
CA ALA A 268 -39.11 10.55 11.26
C ALA A 268 -37.80 10.66 10.45
N LEU A 269 -37.07 9.57 10.28
CA LEU A 269 -35.85 9.53 9.45
C LEU A 269 -36.16 9.81 7.97
N LEU A 270 -37.20 9.19 7.41
CA LEU A 270 -37.63 9.44 6.04
C LEU A 270 -38.05 10.90 5.83
N ASP A 271 -38.82 11.48 6.76
CA ASP A 271 -39.23 12.89 6.73
C ASP A 271 -38.03 13.85 6.87
N MET A 272 -36.91 13.38 7.44
CA MET A 272 -35.62 14.09 7.49
C MET A 272 -34.75 13.89 6.23
N ASN A 273 -35.32 13.34 5.15
CA ASN A 273 -34.68 13.00 3.88
C ASN A 273 -33.60 11.92 3.98
N PHE A 274 -33.70 11.00 4.92
CA PHE A 274 -32.90 9.79 4.89
C PHE A 274 -33.55 8.73 3.99
N HIS A 275 -32.73 7.88 3.38
CA HIS A 275 -33.16 6.62 2.76
C HIS A 275 -32.60 5.44 3.55
N ARG A 276 -33.13 4.22 3.33
CA ARG A 276 -32.57 3.01 3.94
C ARG A 276 -31.16 2.77 3.42
N THR A 277 -30.21 2.59 4.31
CA THR A 277 -28.82 2.32 3.92
C THR A 277 -28.74 1.05 3.10
N ALA A 278 -27.98 1.08 2.01
CA ALA A 278 -27.70 -0.10 1.20
C ALA A 278 -27.10 -1.22 2.06
N SER A 279 -27.55 -2.45 1.85
CA SER A 279 -27.18 -3.61 2.68
C SER A 279 -25.68 -3.88 2.72
N TYR A 280 -24.93 -3.53 1.68
CA TYR A 280 -23.48 -3.70 1.62
C TYR A 280 -22.70 -2.58 2.33
N ALA A 281 -23.39 -1.49 2.67
CA ALA A 281 -22.84 -0.27 3.24
C ALA A 281 -23.22 -0.10 4.72
N CYS A 282 -23.93 -1.08 5.29
CA CYS A 282 -24.37 -1.05 6.67
C CYS A 282 -23.36 -1.76 7.58
N GLY A 283 -23.10 -1.20 8.76
CA GLY A 283 -21.91 -1.51 9.58
C GLY A 283 -21.92 -2.87 10.28
N GLU A 284 -22.99 -3.67 10.14
CA GLU A 284 -23.04 -5.03 10.66
C GLU A 284 -22.59 -6.03 9.59
N TYR A 285 -21.30 -6.39 9.61
CA TYR A 285 -20.70 -7.45 8.81
C TYR A 285 -21.65 -8.66 8.67
N GLY A 286 -22.19 -8.85 7.46
CA GLY A 286 -22.97 -10.04 7.10
C GLY A 286 -24.43 -10.09 7.58
N LYS A 287 -25.05 -8.98 8.02
CA LYS A 287 -26.48 -8.94 8.39
C LYS A 287 -27.25 -7.90 7.57
N ASN A 288 -28.55 -8.16 7.33
CA ASN A 288 -29.48 -7.20 6.73
C ASN A 288 -29.74 -6.04 7.71
N CYS A 289 -28.79 -5.12 7.87
CA CYS A 289 -28.95 -3.93 8.70
C CYS A 289 -29.80 -2.82 8.06
N SER A 290 -30.18 -2.96 6.78
CA SER A 290 -31.00 -1.97 6.03
C SER A 290 -32.36 -1.64 6.66
N GLU A 291 -32.85 -2.48 7.59
CA GLU A 291 -34.10 -2.21 8.29
C GLU A 291 -33.98 -1.10 9.35
N LYS A 292 -32.81 -0.98 9.99
CA LYS A 292 -32.55 -0.04 11.08
C LYS A 292 -31.58 1.08 10.69
N ASP A 293 -30.78 0.86 9.66
CA ASP A 293 -29.81 1.83 9.17
C ASP A 293 -30.38 2.69 8.04
N PHE A 294 -30.13 3.99 8.18
CA PHE A 294 -30.57 5.03 7.28
C PHE A 294 -29.39 5.93 6.91
N THR A 295 -29.34 6.38 5.67
CA THR A 295 -28.28 7.23 5.13
C THR A 295 -28.89 8.48 4.55
N ARG A 296 -28.22 9.61 4.74
CA ARG A 296 -28.50 10.85 4.03
C ARG A 296 -27.20 11.46 3.56
N GLY A 297 -27.04 11.59 2.24
CA GLY A 297 -25.86 12.22 1.66
C GLY A 297 -25.70 13.67 2.13
N ARG A 298 -24.47 14.11 2.33
CA ARG A 298 -24.15 15.48 2.72
C ARG A 298 -22.82 15.94 2.16
N ALA A 299 -22.71 17.25 2.04
CA ALA A 299 -21.43 17.90 1.82
C ALA A 299 -20.61 17.90 3.12
N TYR A 300 -19.31 18.06 2.97
CA TYR A 300 -18.41 18.37 4.08
C TYR A 300 -17.66 19.65 3.78
N SER A 301 -17.56 20.53 4.78
CA SER A 301 -16.77 21.75 4.70
C SER A 301 -15.89 21.82 5.93
N GLY A 302 -14.60 22.05 5.74
CA GLY A 302 -13.64 22.16 6.83
C GLY A 302 -12.42 22.95 6.40
N ASP A 303 -11.37 22.88 7.21
CA ASP A 303 -10.14 23.66 7.03
C ASP A 303 -9.41 23.38 5.71
N TYR A 304 -9.71 22.23 5.07
CA TYR A 304 -9.09 21.75 3.83
C TYR A 304 -9.94 22.01 2.59
N GLY A 305 -11.06 22.70 2.74
CA GLY A 305 -11.95 23.09 1.66
C GLY A 305 -13.31 22.40 1.71
N TYR A 306 -13.93 22.27 0.53
CA TYR A 306 -15.26 21.73 0.34
C TYR A 306 -15.21 20.37 -0.36
N CYS A 307 -15.90 19.38 0.20
CA CYS A 307 -16.11 18.08 -0.42
C CYS A 307 -17.58 17.94 -0.81
N ASP A 308 -17.81 17.67 -2.10
CA ASP A 308 -19.14 17.57 -2.68
C ASP A 308 -19.97 16.42 -2.08
N PRO A 309 -21.28 16.61 -1.89
CA PRO A 309 -22.17 15.51 -1.56
C PRO A 309 -22.27 14.52 -2.74
N PRO A 310 -22.53 13.22 -2.48
CA PRO A 310 -22.74 12.58 -1.18
C PRO A 310 -21.51 11.81 -0.70
N ALA A 311 -20.28 12.30 -0.94
CA ALA A 311 -19.06 11.64 -0.45
C ALA A 311 -19.07 11.48 1.08
N PHE A 312 -19.76 12.36 1.79
CA PHE A 312 -20.08 12.20 3.20
C PHE A 312 -21.56 11.87 3.40
N ARG A 313 -21.88 11.26 4.54
CA ARG A 313 -23.25 11.01 4.98
C ARG A 313 -23.51 11.43 6.41
N ASP A 314 -24.79 11.64 6.70
CA ASP A 314 -25.33 11.43 8.03
C ASP A 314 -25.83 9.99 8.14
N HIS A 315 -25.55 9.34 9.26
CA HIS A 315 -25.98 7.97 9.57
C HIS A 315 -27.12 8.02 10.60
N GLY A 316 -28.32 7.64 10.17
CA GLY A 316 -29.46 7.41 11.03
C GLY A 316 -29.52 5.95 11.47
N LEU A 317 -29.76 5.70 12.75
CA LEU A 317 -29.91 4.35 13.31
C LEU A 317 -31.17 4.28 14.19
N ILE A 318 -32.08 3.36 13.89
CA ILE A 318 -33.21 3.04 14.77
C ILE A 318 -32.68 2.23 15.96
N GLU A 319 -32.77 2.79 17.17
CA GLU A 319 -32.27 2.18 18.41
C GLU A 319 -33.34 1.33 19.10
N SER A 320 -34.61 1.73 19.00
CA SER A 320 -35.77 1.03 19.55
C SER A 320 -37.06 1.38 18.81
N GLU A 321 -38.20 0.84 19.25
CA GLU A 321 -39.53 1.16 18.70
C GLU A 321 -39.85 2.67 18.72
N ASN A 322 -39.28 3.42 19.67
CA ASN A 322 -39.60 4.84 19.87
C ASN A 322 -38.38 5.77 19.92
N ALA A 323 -37.19 5.28 19.52
CA ALA A 323 -35.96 6.05 19.54
C ALA A 323 -35.10 5.77 18.30
N PHE A 324 -34.44 6.83 17.85
CA PHE A 324 -33.40 6.75 16.83
C PHE A 324 -32.28 7.72 17.16
N SER A 325 -31.14 7.52 16.52
CA SER A 325 -30.01 8.42 16.62
C SER A 325 -29.48 8.81 15.25
N VAL A 326 -28.83 9.97 15.19
CA VAL A 326 -28.17 10.47 13.98
C VAL A 326 -26.74 10.85 14.32
N GLN A 327 -25.79 10.24 13.60
CA GLN A 327 -24.38 10.61 13.58
C GLN A 327 -24.11 11.44 12.34
N TYR A 328 -23.43 12.58 12.52
CA TYR A 328 -23.35 13.62 11.50
C TYR A 328 -21.95 13.73 10.88
N GLY A 329 -21.81 13.41 9.59
CA GLY A 329 -20.60 13.78 8.84
C GLY A 329 -19.50 12.75 8.90
N GLU A 330 -19.78 11.54 8.41
CA GLU A 330 -18.80 10.48 8.19
C GLU A 330 -18.66 10.17 6.70
N PRO A 331 -17.55 9.58 6.23
CA PRO A 331 -17.39 9.14 4.85
C PRO A 331 -18.48 8.13 4.47
N ASN A 332 -19.06 8.28 3.28
CA ASN A 332 -20.23 7.52 2.87
C ASN A 332 -19.86 6.11 2.35
N PRO A 333 -20.21 5.02 3.04
CA PRO A 333 -19.98 3.66 2.56
C PRO A 333 -20.86 3.25 1.37
N GLU A 334 -21.83 4.08 0.96
CA GLU A 334 -22.62 3.84 -0.25
C GLU A 334 -21.88 4.24 -1.54
N ILE A 335 -20.64 3.79 -1.71
CA ILE A 335 -19.75 4.21 -2.82
C ILE A 335 -20.28 3.97 -4.25
N HIS A 336 -21.41 3.27 -4.43
CA HIS A 336 -22.03 3.08 -5.74
C HIS A 336 -22.88 4.27 -6.21
N VAL A 337 -23.24 5.19 -5.32
CA VAL A 337 -24.20 6.27 -5.64
C VAL A 337 -23.54 7.58 -6.09
N TYR A 338 -22.20 7.66 -6.12
CA TYR A 338 -21.48 8.90 -6.42
C TYR A 338 -20.11 8.70 -7.06
N ASP A 339 -19.59 9.78 -7.65
CA ASP A 339 -18.22 9.82 -8.19
C ASP A 339 -17.22 9.97 -7.05
N TRP A 340 -16.20 9.12 -7.05
CA TRP A 340 -15.26 9.11 -5.95
C TRP A 340 -14.37 10.34 -6.01
N PRO A 341 -14.10 10.98 -4.87
CA PRO A 341 -13.19 12.13 -4.82
C PRO A 341 -11.80 11.83 -5.38
N TYR A 342 -11.30 10.61 -5.17
CA TYR A 342 -10.00 10.14 -5.66
C TYR A 342 -9.98 8.60 -5.73
N LEU A 343 -8.99 8.02 -6.40
CA LEU A 343 -8.94 6.57 -6.70
C LEU A 343 -8.91 5.67 -5.46
N SER A 344 -8.19 6.10 -4.41
CA SER A 344 -8.08 5.37 -3.14
C SER A 344 -9.28 5.59 -2.19
N TRP A 345 -10.35 6.25 -2.64
CA TRP A 345 -11.49 6.59 -1.79
C TRP A 345 -12.16 5.39 -1.08
N PRO A 346 -12.47 4.25 -1.73
CA PRO A 346 -13.07 3.10 -1.03
C PRO A 346 -12.18 2.56 0.10
N VAL A 347 -10.86 2.61 -0.10
CA VAL A 347 -9.88 2.19 0.90
C VAL A 347 -9.83 3.17 2.06
N TYR A 348 -9.95 4.47 1.79
CA TYR A 348 -10.09 5.49 2.83
C TYR A 348 -11.39 5.33 3.63
N VAL A 349 -12.54 5.16 2.96
CA VAL A 349 -13.85 4.97 3.60
C VAL A 349 -13.80 3.76 4.52
N ARG A 350 -13.36 2.60 4.02
CA ARG A 350 -13.24 1.38 4.82
C ARG A 350 -12.36 1.63 6.05
N TRP A 351 -11.17 2.17 5.84
CA TRP A 351 -10.24 2.46 6.93
C TRP A 351 -10.85 3.40 7.98
N TRP A 352 -11.55 4.45 7.55
CA TRP A 352 -12.17 5.39 8.47
C TRP A 352 -13.18 4.69 9.38
N HIS A 353 -14.07 3.87 8.80
CA HIS A 353 -15.10 3.09 9.55
C HIS A 353 -14.52 1.99 10.44
N GLU A 354 -13.29 1.55 10.19
CA GLU A 354 -12.58 0.58 11.06
C GLU A 354 -11.88 1.27 12.25
N ASN A 355 -11.64 2.59 12.19
CA ASN A 355 -10.81 3.32 13.15
C ASN A 355 -11.56 4.37 13.97
N TYR A 356 -12.69 4.84 13.49
CA TYR A 356 -13.56 5.84 14.11
C TYR A 356 -15.00 5.33 14.13
#